data_AF-A0A6V7TVV0-F1
#
_entry.id   AF-A0A6V7TVV0-F1
#
_cell.length_a   1.000
_cell.length_b   1.000
_cell.length_c   1.000
_cell.angle_alpha   90.00
_cell.angle_beta   90.00
_cell.angle_gamma   90.00
#
_symmetry.space_group_name_H-M   'P 1'
#
loop_
_entity.id
_entity.type
_entity.pdbx_description
1 polymer ?
#
loop_
_entity_poly.entity_id
_entity_poly.type
_entity_poly.pdbx_seq_one_letter_code
_entity_poly.pdbx_strand_id
1 'polypeptide(L)'
;MNELFGTLGYSILRIRIDEHKRWADELSNAKKALKLNVKVFASPWSAPAIMKVNKQDEPGPLSSNQYSDYADYLKSFVDYFKNNSAPLYAISIINEPDYSDNPMTFTPDQMKNF
;
A
#
# COMPACT_ATOMS: atom_id res chain seq x y z
N MET A 1 13.83 -2.98 -14.92
CA MET A 1 14.52 -3.09 -13.61
C MET A 1 15.99 -2.71 -13.72
N ASN A 2 16.82 -3.40 -14.53
CA ASN A 2 18.24 -3.05 -14.65
C ASN A 2 18.49 -1.65 -15.22
N GLU A 3 17.77 -1.24 -16.25
CA GLU A 3 17.93 0.12 -16.80
C GLU A 3 17.63 1.21 -15.75
N LEU A 4 16.55 1.08 -14.99
CA LEU A 4 16.15 2.07 -14.00
C LEU A 4 17.02 2.05 -12.74
N PHE A 5 17.23 0.87 -12.14
CA PHE A 5 17.87 0.74 -10.83
C PHE A 5 19.37 0.44 -10.91
N GLY A 6 19.83 -0.16 -12.00
CA GLY A 6 21.25 -0.43 -12.25
C GLY A 6 21.93 0.68 -13.04
N THR A 7 21.39 1.02 -14.22
CA THR A 7 22.00 2.01 -15.12
C THR A 7 21.73 3.44 -14.67
N LEU A 8 20.46 3.81 -14.48
CA LEU A 8 20.09 5.16 -14.02
C LEU A 8 20.27 5.35 -12.51
N GLY A 9 20.51 4.27 -11.76
CA GLY A 9 20.86 4.34 -10.34
C GLY A 9 19.71 4.78 -9.42
N TYR A 10 18.45 4.54 -9.81
CA TYR A 10 17.33 4.78 -8.89
C TYR A 10 17.50 3.92 -7.63
N SER A 11 17.12 4.47 -6.47
CA SER A 11 17.38 3.84 -5.17
C SER A 11 16.11 3.59 -4.35
N ILE A 12 14.93 3.95 -4.88
CA ILE A 12 13.63 3.72 -4.24
C ILE A 12 12.63 3.19 -5.28
N LEU A 13 11.87 2.16 -4.90
CA LEU A 13 10.69 1.68 -5.60
C LEU A 13 9.46 1.89 -4.71
N ARG A 14 8.43 2.55 -5.25
CA ARG A 14 7.08 2.58 -4.67
C ARG A 14 6.24 1.50 -5.32
N ILE A 15 5.55 0.68 -4.52
CA ILE A 15 4.61 -0.35 -5.00
C ILE A 15 3.18 -0.10 -4.48
N ARG A 16 2.20 -0.65 -5.20
CA ARG A 16 0.79 -0.60 -4.79
C ARG A 16 0.42 -1.74 -3.84
N ILE A 17 -0.39 -1.41 -2.84
CA ILE A 17 -1.13 -2.38 -2.04
C ILE A 17 -2.51 -2.55 -2.69
N ASP A 18 -2.76 -3.72 -3.28
CA ASP A 18 -4.04 -4.03 -3.92
C ASP A 18 -5.09 -4.49 -2.91
N GLU A 19 -6.23 -3.82 -2.88
CA GLU A 19 -7.36 -4.05 -1.97
C GLU A 19 -7.95 -5.47 -2.05
N HIS A 20 -7.73 -6.20 -3.15
CA HIS A 20 -8.16 -7.59 -3.34
C HIS A 20 -7.07 -8.64 -3.09
N LYS A 21 -5.94 -8.23 -2.49
CA LYS A 21 -4.79 -9.10 -2.19
C LYS A 21 -4.07 -9.66 -3.43
N ARG A 22 -4.17 -9.01 -4.58
CA ARG A 22 -3.41 -9.37 -5.80
C ARG A 22 -1.97 -8.84 -5.72
N TRP A 23 -1.20 -9.34 -4.76
CA TRP A 23 0.12 -8.80 -4.40
C TRP A 23 1.31 -9.46 -5.11
N ALA A 24 1.07 -10.53 -5.88
CA ALA A 24 2.13 -11.35 -6.45
C ALA A 24 3.03 -10.59 -7.44
N ASP A 25 2.44 -9.73 -8.27
CA ASP A 25 3.20 -8.93 -9.24
C ASP A 25 4.10 -7.92 -8.53
N GLU A 26 3.60 -7.25 -7.50
CA GLU A 26 4.39 -6.29 -6.73
C GLU A 26 5.45 -6.96 -5.87
N LEU A 27 5.21 -8.19 -5.41
CA LEU A 27 6.24 -9.02 -4.80
C LEU A 27 7.36 -9.34 -5.79
N SER A 28 7.01 -9.70 -7.03
CA SER A 28 7.98 -9.93 -8.10
C SER A 28 8.80 -8.68 -8.41
N ASN A 29 8.15 -7.52 -8.46
CA ASN A 29 8.80 -6.23 -8.68
C ASN A 29 9.76 -5.87 -7.53
N ALA A 30 9.30 -5.98 -6.28
CA ALA A 30 10.09 -5.69 -5.10
C ALA A 30 11.33 -6.59 -5.02
N LYS A 31 11.20 -7.89 -5.29
CA LYS A 31 12.35 -8.82 -5.32
C LYS A 31 13.40 -8.41 -6.34
N LYS A 32 13.00 -7.93 -7.52
CA LYS A 32 13.95 -7.46 -8.55
C LYS A 32 14.68 -6.19 -8.11
N ALA A 33 13.97 -5.25 -7.48
CA ALA A 33 14.55 -4.02 -6.96
C ALA A 33 15.52 -4.29 -5.79
N LEU A 34 15.13 -5.13 -4.82
CA LEU A 34 15.95 -5.47 -3.65
C LEU A 34 17.29 -6.12 -4.02
N LYS A 35 17.34 -6.93 -5.08
CA LYS A 35 18.60 -7.50 -5.62
C LYS A 35 19.62 -6.44 -6.07
N LEU A 36 19.15 -5.22 -6.31
CA LEU A 36 19.94 -4.06 -6.71
C LEU A 36 20.12 -3.05 -5.56
N ASN A 37 19.91 -3.48 -4.30
CA ASN A 37 19.98 -2.64 -3.10
C ASN A 37 19.01 -1.44 -3.07
N VAL A 38 17.89 -1.55 -3.79
CA VAL A 38 16.85 -0.51 -3.83
C VAL A 38 15.91 -0.66 -2.63
N LYS A 39 15.56 0.45 -1.97
CA LYS A 39 14.54 0.46 -0.91
C LYS A 39 13.14 0.34 -1.52
N VAL A 40 12.27 -0.47 -0.92
CA VAL A 40 10.88 -0.64 -1.39
C VAL A 40 9.92 -0.11 -0.32
N PHE A 41 8.99 0.78 -0.67
CA PHE A 41 7.89 1.16 0.20
C PHE A 41 6.55 1.00 -0.53
N ALA A 42 5.47 0.84 0.23
CA ALA A 42 4.16 0.52 -0.32
C ALA A 42 3.11 1.57 0.03
N SER A 43 2.12 1.76 -0.84
CA SER A 43 0.96 2.62 -0.56
C SER A 43 -0.33 1.96 -1.04
N PRO A 44 -1.40 1.97 -0.23
CA PRO A 44 -2.74 1.60 -0.68
C PRO A 44 -3.46 2.82 -1.29
N TRP A 45 -4.29 2.58 -2.31
CA TRP A 45 -5.27 3.58 -2.80
C TRP A 45 -6.63 3.41 -2.13
N SER A 46 -6.96 2.19 -1.67
CA SER A 46 -8.18 1.88 -0.94
C SER A 46 -7.94 0.77 0.06
N ALA A 47 -8.83 0.67 1.05
CA ALA A 47 -9.06 -0.56 1.80
C ALA A 47 -9.93 -1.53 0.98
N PRO A 48 -10.00 -2.83 1.35
CA PRO A 48 -11.04 -3.74 0.86
C PRO A 48 -12.44 -3.12 0.97
N ALA A 49 -13.29 -3.29 -0.05
CA ALA A 49 -14.63 -2.71 -0.10
C ALA A 49 -15.41 -2.85 1.22
N ILE A 50 -15.36 -4.03 1.85
CA ILE A 50 -16.11 -4.33 3.09
C ILE A 50 -15.75 -3.41 4.27
N MET A 51 -14.58 -2.79 4.25
CA MET A 51 -14.10 -1.88 5.30
C MET A 51 -14.59 -0.44 5.09
N LYS A 52 -15.09 -0.11 3.89
CA LYS A 52 -15.61 1.22 3.55
C LYS A 52 -17.08 1.36 3.95
N VAL A 53 -17.52 2.60 4.19
CA VAL A 53 -18.91 2.91 4.58
C VAL A 53 -19.91 2.42 3.52
N ASN A 54 -19.60 2.58 2.24
CA ASN A 54 -20.45 2.18 1.12
C ASN A 54 -20.38 0.67 0.78
N LYS A 55 -19.42 -0.07 1.36
CA LYS A 55 -19.18 -1.49 1.06
C LYS A 55 -18.94 -1.80 -0.42
N GLN A 56 -18.36 -0.87 -1.17
CA GLN A 56 -18.11 -0.98 -2.62
C GLN A 56 -16.66 -0.62 -2.94
N ASP A 57 -16.16 -0.98 -4.12
CA ASP A 57 -14.83 -0.53 -4.56
C ASP A 57 -14.82 0.95 -4.98
N GLU A 58 -15.98 1.51 -5.28
CA GLU A 58 -16.18 2.93 -5.61
C GLU A 58 -15.73 3.89 -4.49
N PRO A 59 -15.33 5.13 -4.84
CA PRO A 59 -14.91 6.14 -3.88
C PRO A 59 -15.82 6.25 -2.66
N GLY A 60 -15.22 6.19 -1.47
CA GLY A 60 -15.94 6.28 -0.22
C GLY A 60 -15.00 6.26 0.99
N PRO A 61 -15.41 6.83 2.14
CA PRO A 61 -14.56 6.86 3.32
C PRO A 61 -14.41 5.47 3.95
N LEU A 62 -13.27 5.25 4.60
CA LEU A 62 -13.11 4.12 5.51
C LEU A 62 -14.12 4.24 6.66
N SER A 63 -14.76 3.14 7.03
CA SER A 63 -15.64 3.13 8.20
C SER A 63 -14.81 3.26 9.48
N SER A 64 -15.19 4.15 10.39
CA SER A 64 -14.42 4.42 11.62
C SER A 64 -14.31 3.20 12.54
N ASN A 65 -15.29 2.30 12.51
CA ASN A 65 -15.24 1.02 13.22
C ASN A 65 -14.34 -0.05 12.56
N GLN A 66 -13.70 0.27 11.43
CA GLN A 66 -12.82 -0.63 10.68
C GLN A 66 -11.34 -0.20 10.76
N TYR A 67 -10.97 0.74 11.63
CA TYR A 67 -9.57 1.20 11.73
C TYR A 67 -8.62 0.07 12.16
N SER A 68 -9.00 -0.72 13.16
CA SER A 68 -8.20 -1.88 13.57
C SER A 68 -8.08 -2.90 12.44
N ASP A 69 -9.18 -3.21 11.77
CA ASP A 69 -9.20 -4.18 10.66
C ASP A 69 -8.36 -3.68 9.47
N TYR A 70 -8.34 -2.37 9.22
CA TYR A 70 -7.50 -1.78 8.18
C TYR A 70 -6.01 -1.81 8.56
N ALA A 71 -5.67 -1.53 9.82
CA ALA A 71 -4.30 -1.69 10.32
C ALA A 71 -3.81 -3.15 10.20
N ASP A 72 -4.66 -4.12 10.53
CA ASP A 72 -4.37 -5.54 10.34
C ASP A 72 -4.23 -5.93 8.86
N TYR A 73 -5.02 -5.33 7.98
CA TYR A 73 -4.87 -5.49 6.54
C TYR A 73 -3.50 -4.98 6.05
N LEU A 74 -3.09 -3.77 6.45
CA LEU A 74 -1.76 -3.22 6.12
C LEU A 74 -0.63 -4.11 6.68
N LYS A 75 -0.77 -4.56 7.94
CA LYS A 75 0.17 -5.50 8.57
C LYS A 75 0.27 -6.80 7.77
N SER A 76 -0.85 -7.34 7.29
CA SER A 76 -0.86 -8.58 6.51
C SER A 76 -0.12 -8.45 5.17
N PHE A 77 -0.09 -7.26 4.57
CA PHE A 77 0.75 -6.97 3.40
C PHE A 77 2.24 -6.98 3.78
N VAL A 78 2.61 -6.30 4.87
CA VAL A 78 4.00 -6.28 5.37
C VAL A 78 4.49 -7.69 5.68
N ASP A 79 3.68 -8.50 6.36
CA ASP A 79 3.99 -9.89 6.70
C ASP A 79 4.11 -10.76 5.44
N TYR A 80 3.23 -10.60 4.46
CA TYR A 80 3.31 -11.32 3.18
C TYR A 80 4.65 -11.06 2.48
N PHE A 81 5.09 -9.79 2.42
CA PHE A 81 6.36 -9.40 1.80
C PHE A 81 7.57 -9.91 2.60
N LYS A 82 7.56 -9.75 3.92
CA LYS A 82 8.61 -10.26 4.82
C LYS A 82 8.78 -11.77 4.70
N ASN A 83 7.69 -12.53 4.77
CA ASN A 83 7.70 -14.00 4.69
C ASN A 83 8.15 -14.51 3.32
N ASN A 84 8.07 -13.68 2.29
CA ASN A 84 8.56 -13.98 0.95
C ASN A 84 9.96 -13.43 0.66
N SER A 85 10.74 -13.05 1.69
CA SER A 85 12.11 -12.51 1.56
C SER A 85 12.16 -11.19 0.76
N ALA A 86 11.16 -10.34 0.93
CA ALA A 86 11.10 -9.01 0.31
C ALA A 86 10.67 -7.93 1.32
N PRO A 87 11.39 -7.73 2.44
CA PRO A 87 10.95 -6.80 3.49
C PRO A 87 10.84 -5.37 2.96
N LEU A 88 9.78 -4.67 3.38
CA LEU A 88 9.54 -3.28 3.03
C LEU A 88 10.38 -2.35 3.92
N TYR A 89 10.81 -1.23 3.35
CA TYR A 89 11.44 -0.12 4.08
C TYR A 89 10.40 0.70 4.86
N ALA A 90 9.22 0.91 4.27
CA ALA A 90 8.11 1.65 4.87
C ALA A 90 6.76 1.25 4.26
N ILE A 91 5.68 1.63 4.92
CA ILE A 91 4.30 1.52 4.43
C ILE A 91 3.58 2.85 4.65
N SER A 92 2.79 3.29 3.67
CA SER A 92 1.89 4.44 3.82
C SER A 92 0.53 4.00 4.36
N ILE A 93 -0.14 4.89 5.09
CA ILE A 93 -1.53 4.69 5.54
C ILE A 93 -2.48 4.71 4.34
N ILE A 94 -2.32 5.68 3.43
CA ILE A 94 -3.15 5.87 2.25
C ILE A 94 -2.43 6.76 1.22
N ASN A 95 -2.72 6.58 -0.06
CA ASN A 95 -2.40 7.53 -1.13
C ASN A 95 -3.36 8.73 -1.05
N GLU A 96 -2.89 9.97 -1.30
CA GLU A 96 -3.69 11.18 -1.59
C GLU A 96 -5.05 11.30 -0.84
N PRO A 97 -5.07 11.24 0.51
CA PRO A 97 -6.31 11.14 1.29
C PRO A 97 -7.31 12.29 1.11
N ASP A 98 -6.84 13.43 0.63
CA ASP A 98 -7.55 14.69 0.46
C ASP A 98 -7.98 14.97 -0.98
N TYR A 99 -7.67 14.08 -1.93
CA TYR A 99 -8.13 14.19 -3.31
C TYR A 99 -9.51 13.54 -3.48
N SER A 100 -10.50 14.31 -3.96
CA SER A 100 -11.92 13.89 -3.96
C SER A 100 -12.22 12.65 -4.79
N ASP A 101 -11.45 12.42 -5.85
CA ASP A 101 -11.66 11.28 -6.77
C ASP A 101 -10.84 10.05 -6.36
N ASN A 102 -10.18 10.09 -5.20
CA ASN A 102 -9.46 8.96 -4.67
C ASN A 102 -10.44 7.84 -4.24
N PRO A 103 -10.17 6.55 -4.55
CA PRO A 103 -11.03 5.44 -4.16
C PRO A 103 -11.32 5.32 -2.65
N MET A 104 -10.51 5.94 -1.80
CA MET A 104 -10.77 6.13 -0.39
C MET A 104 -10.18 7.47 0.09
N THR A 105 -10.92 8.19 0.95
CA THR A 105 -10.49 9.49 1.49
C THR A 105 -10.39 9.46 3.01
N PHE A 106 -9.49 10.27 3.55
CA PHE A 106 -9.33 10.54 4.98
C PHE A 106 -9.33 12.06 5.18
N THR A 107 -10.17 12.57 6.07
CA THR A 107 -9.97 13.94 6.59
C THR A 107 -8.70 14.00 7.46
N PRO A 108 -8.14 15.20 7.72
CA PRO A 108 -7.03 15.34 8.66
C PRO A 108 -7.30 14.73 10.04
N ASP A 109 -8.53 14.84 10.56
CA ASP A 109 -8.92 14.22 11.84
C ASP A 109 -8.97 12.69 11.76
N GLN A 110 -9.45 12.13 10.65
CA GLN A 110 -9.42 10.69 10.43
C GLN A 110 -7.97 10.17 10.36
N MET A 111 -7.07 10.90 9.68
CA MET A 111 -5.65 10.57 9.60
C MET A 111 -4.95 10.66 10.96
N LYS A 112 -5.33 11.63 11.80
CA LYS A 112 -4.81 11.76 13.16
C LYS A 112 -5.30 10.65 14.10
N ASN A 113 -6.55 10.22 13.93
CA ASN A 113 -7.18 9.23 14.81
C ASN A 113 -6.79 7.79 14.48
N PHE A 114 -6.41 7.52 13.22
CA PHE A 114 -5.87 6.24 12.79
C PHE A 114 -4.44 6.04 13.31
#